data_AF-A0A1E4TGS1-F1
#
_entry.id   AF-A0A1E4TGS1-F1
#
_cell.length_a   1.000
_cell.length_b   1.000
_cell.length_c   1.000
_cell.angle_alpha   90.00
_cell.angle_beta   90.00
_cell.angle_gamma   90.00
#
_symmetry.space_group_name_H-M   'P 1'
#
loop_
_entity.id
_entity.type
_entity.pdbx_description
1 polymer ?
#
loop_
_entity_poly.entity_id
_entity_poly.type
_entity_poly.pdbx_seq_one_letter_code
_entity_poly.pdbx_strand_id
1 'polypeptide(L)' 'SNKNLSHVPCKFFKQGVCQAGKSCPFSHEIDQSGDGALCKYFQKGNCKFGSKCALAHILPD' A
#
# COMPACT_ATOMS: atom_id res chain seq x y z
N SER A 1 -23.69 -7.08 -15.24
CA SER A 1 -22.96 -6.01 -14.51
C SER A 1 -21.89 -6.62 -13.62
N ASN A 2 -20.66 -6.79 -14.11
CA ASN A 2 -19.54 -7.33 -13.32
C ASN A 2 -18.95 -6.25 -12.42
N LYS A 3 -19.33 -6.24 -11.14
CA LYS A 3 -18.76 -5.30 -10.15
C LYS A 3 -17.42 -5.86 -9.68
N ASN A 4 -16.34 -5.35 -10.25
CA ASN A 4 -14.98 -5.70 -9.84
C ASN A 4 -14.69 -5.06 -8.46
N LEU A 5 -14.82 -5.84 -7.38
CA LEU A 5 -14.68 -5.39 -5.99
C LEU A 5 -13.21 -5.33 -5.51
N SER A 6 -12.26 -5.57 -6.41
CA SER A 6 -10.82 -5.59 -6.10
C SER A 6 -10.24 -4.22 -5.73
N HIS A 7 -11.03 -3.15 -5.79
CA HIS A 7 -10.66 -1.84 -5.26
C HIS A 7 -11.03 -1.70 -3.76
N VAL A 8 -11.99 -2.50 -3.28
CA VAL A 8 -12.46 -2.43 -1.90
C VAL A 8 -11.56 -3.31 -1.03
N PRO A 9 -10.86 -2.77 -0.02
CA PRO A 9 -9.94 -3.54 0.81
C PRO A 9 -10.68 -4.61 1.64
N CYS A 10 -10.12 -5.81 1.66
CA CYS A 10 -10.67 -6.93 2.42
C CYS A 10 -10.42 -6.74 3.92
N LYS A 11 -11.50 -6.49 4.67
CA LYS A 11 -11.45 -6.37 6.14
C LYS A 11 -10.90 -7.63 6.81
N PHE A 12 -11.26 -8.81 6.31
CA PHE A 12 -10.78 -10.09 6.84
C PHE A 12 -9.29 -10.32 6.55
N PHE A 13 -8.80 -9.84 5.40
CA PHE A 13 -7.38 -9.94 5.06
C PHE A 13 -6.53 -9.01 5.92
N LYS A 14 -7.01 -7.77 6.14
CA LYS A 14 -6.40 -6.84 7.11
C LYS A 14 -6.30 -7.44 8.52
N GLN A 15 -7.25 -8.29 8.89
CA GLN A 15 -7.29 -8.98 10.19
C GLN A 15 -6.55 -10.33 10.19
N GLY A 16 -5.98 -10.76 9.04
CA GLY A 16 -5.25 -12.02 8.91
C GLY A 16 -6.11 -13.28 8.93
N VAL A 17 -7.44 -13.15 8.85
CA VAL A 17 -8.40 -14.26 8.94
C VAL A 17 -9.06 -14.60 7.61
N CYS A 18 -8.63 -13.96 6.52
CA CYS A 18 -9.22 -14.21 5.20
C CYS A 18 -8.82 -15.59 4.66
N GLN A 19 -9.80 -16.48 4.52
CA GLN A 19 -9.61 -17.81 3.93
C GLN A 19 -9.69 -17.82 2.39
N ALA A 20 -10.19 -16.74 1.77
CA ALA A 20 -10.38 -16.66 0.33
C ALA A 20 -9.08 -16.47 -0.47
N GLY A 21 -7.98 -16.09 0.20
CA GLY A 21 -6.68 -15.92 -0.44
C GLY A 21 -6.72 -15.04 -1.69
N LYS A 22 -6.18 -15.52 -2.81
CA LYS A 22 -6.14 -14.79 -4.09
C LYS A 22 -7.49 -14.77 -4.84
N SER A 23 -8.45 -15.58 -4.42
CA SER A 23 -9.81 -15.65 -4.99
C SER A 23 -10.79 -14.72 -4.28
N CYS A 24 -10.32 -13.88 -3.35
CA CYS A 24 -11.18 -12.91 -2.69
C CYS A 24 -11.65 -11.87 -3.71
N PRO A 25 -12.96 -11.55 -3.78
CA PRO A 25 -13.45 -10.48 -4.63
C PRO A 25 -12.98 -9.09 -4.14
N PHE A 26 -12.48 -8.99 -2.91
CA PHE A 26 -11.98 -7.77 -2.28
C PHE A 26 -10.45 -7.68 -2.39
N SER A 27 -9.90 -6.46 -2.36
CA SER A 27 -8.46 -6.23 -2.43
C SER A 27 -7.73 -6.82 -1.23
N HIS A 28 -6.74 -7.67 -1.51
CA HIS A 28 -5.73 -8.10 -0.56
C HIS A 28 -4.43 -7.31 -0.72
N GLU A 29 -4.49 -6.19 -1.43
CA GLU A 29 -3.42 -5.23 -1.45
C GLU A 29 -3.51 -4.52 -0.09
N ILE A 30 -2.68 -4.95 0.86
CA ILE A 30 -2.39 -4.12 2.04
C ILE A 30 -1.95 -2.81 1.43
N ASP A 31 -2.73 -1.76 1.68
CA ASP A 31 -2.47 -0.41 1.23
C ASP A 31 -1.06 -0.02 1.68
N GLN A 32 -0.06 -0.33 0.85
CA GLN A 32 1.28 0.23 0.96
C GLN A 32 1.20 1.73 0.68
N SER A 33 0.05 2.27 0.27
CA SER A 33 -0.22 3.70 0.21
C SER A 33 -0.27 4.35 1.60
N GLY A 34 -0.45 3.58 2.68
CA GLY A 34 -0.46 4.07 4.06
C GLY A 34 0.89 3.95 4.79
N ASP A 35 1.75 2.99 4.39
CA ASP A 35 3.01 2.65 5.08
C ASP A 35 4.25 2.66 4.15
N GLY A 36 4.06 3.00 2.87
CA GLY A 36 5.08 2.87 1.83
C GLY A 36 4.85 3.79 0.63
N ALA A 37 4.06 4.85 0.78
CA ALA A 37 3.97 5.87 -0.26
C ALA A 37 5.38 6.45 -0.46
N LEU A 38 5.94 6.26 -1.65
CA LEU A 38 7.25 6.78 -2.00
C LEU A 38 7.28 8.28 -1.71
N CYS A 39 8.30 8.69 -0.98
CA CYS A 39 8.50 10.09 -0.68
C CYS A 39 8.82 10.83 -1.98
N LYS A 40 7.81 11.49 -2.56
CA LYS A 40 7.95 12.30 -3.78
C LYS A 40 9.02 13.39 -3.61
N TYR A 41 9.21 13.88 -2.39
CA TYR A 41 10.27 14.86 -2.08
C TYR A 41 11.65 14.22 -2.05
N PHE A 42 11.78 12.97 -1.57
CA PHE A 42 13.05 12.24 -1.59
C PHE A 42 13.46 11.86 -3.01
N GLN A 43 12.50 11.41 -3.83
CA GLN A 43 12.73 11.17 -5.26
C GLN A 43 13.23 12.41 -6.00
N LYS A 44 12.82 13.62 -5.55
CA LYS A 44 13.31 14.91 -6.05
C LYS A 44 14.55 15.45 -5.32
N GLY A 45 15.13 14.71 -4.36
CA GLY A 45 16.27 15.15 -3.55
C GLY A 45 15.98 16.30 -2.56
N ASN A 46 14.71 16.61 -2.29
CA ASN A 46 14.27 17.76 -1.50
C ASN A 46 13.52 17.35 -0.21
N CYS A 47 13.68 16.11 0.27
CA CYS A 47 13.02 15.68 1.50
C CYS A 47 13.68 16.31 2.74
N LYS A 48 12.90 17.12 3.46
CA LYS A 48 13.34 17.83 4.68
C LYS A 48 13.35 16.93 5.93
N PHE A 49 12.67 15.79 5.86
CA PHE A 49 12.48 14.88 6.99
C PHE A 49 13.57 13.81 7.09
N GLY A 50 14.39 13.64 6.04
CA GLY A 50 15.47 12.65 6.01
C GLY A 50 15.00 11.26 6.41
N SER A 51 15.76 10.57 7.25
CA SER A 51 15.44 9.21 7.73
C SER A 51 14.21 9.13 8.64
N LYS A 52 13.65 10.27 9.07
CA LYS A 52 12.42 10.36 9.89
C LYS A 52 11.17 10.60 9.04
N CYS A 53 11.28 10.53 7.72
CA CYS A 53 10.12 10.72 6.85
C CYS A 53 9.13 9.57 7.06
N ALA A 54 7.85 9.91 7.19
CA ALA A 54 6.76 8.93 7.25
C ALA A 54 6.49 8.25 5.88
N LEU A 55 7.27 8.60 4.85
CA LEU A 55 7.13 8.13 3.48
C LEU A 55 8.40 7.36 3.08
N ALA A 56 8.26 6.36 2.22
CA ALA A 56 9.37 5.47 1.85
C ALA A 56 10.47 6.19 1.03
N HIS A 57 11.71 6.12 1.49
CA HIS A 57 12.90 6.63 0.79
C HIS A 57 13.61 5.48 0.07
N ILE A 58 13.22 5.21 -1.17
CA ILE A 58 13.84 4.16 -2.00
C ILE A 58 14.80 4.82 -2.99
N LEU A 59 16.09 4.50 -2.89
CA LEU A 59 17.09 4.86 -3.91
C LEU A 59 17.00 3.83 -5.05
N PRO A 60 16.90 4.26 -6.31
CA PRO A 60 17.23 3.36 -7.43
C PRO A 60 18.74 3.07 -7.35
N ASP A 61 19.10 1.78 -7.41
CA ASP A 61 20.48 1.33 -7.59
C ASP A 61 21.03 1.80 -8.95
#